data_AF-A0A968STY1-F1
#
_entry.id   AF-A0A968STY1-F1
#
_cell.length_a   1.000
_cell.length_b   1.000
_cell.length_c   1.000
_cell.angle_alpha   90.00
_cell.angle_beta   90.00
_cell.angle_gamma   90.00
#
_symmetry.space_group_name_H-M   'P 1'
#
loop_
_entity.id
_entity.type
_entity.pdbx_description
1 polymer ?
#
loop_
_entity_poly.entity_id
_entity_poly.type
_entity_poly.pdbx_seq_one_letter_code
_entity_poly.pdbx_strand_id
1 'polypeptide(L)'
;MEEYEGDPDALAREGLQNAAAEARYDLVLYEFFLTDKCGHDQDWEMARWCIETLEQFLDGLRSALDPDRDLLLVTSDHGNSEDLSVKTHTNNAVPTFAFGRNAARAAAEIHSLIDLPGFIYRALEMPDEPPEELHQRASSASAPHLPALSLLHSRQ
;
A
#
# COMPACT_ATOMS: atom_id res chain seq x y z
N MET A 1 -19.44 15.73 9.95
CA MET A 1 -18.64 15.35 8.79
C MET A 1 -17.92 16.63 8.36
N GLU A 2 -16.66 16.81 8.75
CA GLU A 2 -15.83 17.81 8.06
C GLU A 2 -15.80 17.35 6.61
N GLU A 3 -16.34 18.16 5.72
CA GLU A 3 -16.23 17.94 4.29
C GLU A 3 -14.73 17.98 3.97
N TYR A 4 -14.13 16.81 3.74
CA TYR A 4 -12.83 16.73 3.08
C TYR A 4 -13.03 17.32 1.68
N GLU A 5 -12.76 18.61 1.54
CA GLU A 5 -12.84 19.32 0.25
C GLU A 5 -11.76 18.75 -0.68
N GLY A 6 -12.19 17.85 -1.55
CA GLY A 6 -11.35 17.11 -2.50
C GLY A 6 -11.07 15.68 -2.03
N ASP A 7 -11.11 14.74 -2.98
CA ASP A 7 -10.70 13.35 -2.76
C ASP A 7 -9.16 13.32 -2.64
N PRO A 8 -8.57 13.25 -1.41
CA PRO A 8 -7.12 13.24 -1.26
C PRO A 8 -6.48 12.02 -1.95
N ASP A 9 -7.26 10.97 -2.16
CA ASP A 9 -6.83 9.75 -2.81
C ASP A 9 -6.88 9.86 -4.33
N ALA A 10 -7.59 10.85 -4.89
CA ALA A 10 -7.53 11.14 -6.32
C ALA A 10 -6.12 11.58 -6.77
N LEU A 11 -5.43 12.40 -5.97
CA LEU A 11 -4.05 12.82 -6.26
C LEU A 11 -3.07 11.65 -6.09
N ALA A 12 -3.25 10.82 -5.06
CA ALA A 12 -2.45 9.61 -4.88
C ALA A 12 -2.66 8.63 -6.04
N ARG A 13 -3.91 8.43 -6.46
CA ARG A 13 -4.30 7.61 -7.63
C ARG A 13 -3.59 8.08 -8.88
N GLU A 14 -3.69 9.37 -9.19
CA GLU A 14 -3.03 9.95 -10.36
C GLU A 14 -1.50 9.80 -10.28
N GLY A 15 -0.90 10.09 -9.12
CA GLY A 15 0.54 9.95 -8.90
C GLY A 15 1.04 8.52 -9.11
N LEU A 16 0.31 7.53 -8.60
CA LEU A 16 0.67 6.12 -8.73
C LEU A 16 0.41 5.59 -10.15
N GLN A 17 -0.66 6.02 -10.80
CA GLN A 17 -0.93 5.70 -12.21
C GLN A 17 0.18 6.26 -13.11
N ASN A 18 0.63 7.48 -12.86
CA ASN A 18 1.75 8.08 -13.58
C ASN A 18 3.07 7.33 -13.28
N ALA A 19 3.32 6.97 -12.02
CA ALA A 19 4.49 6.19 -11.63
C ALA A 19 4.54 4.83 -12.36
N ALA A 20 3.39 4.15 -12.45
CA ALA A 20 3.23 2.91 -13.20
C ALA A 20 3.47 3.09 -14.71
N ALA A 21 2.92 4.16 -15.30
CA ALA A 21 3.05 4.44 -16.73
C ALA A 21 4.47 4.85 -17.14
N GLU A 22 5.19 5.58 -16.29
CA GLU A 22 6.51 6.12 -16.61
C GLU A 22 7.66 5.13 -16.34
N ALA A 23 7.40 4.00 -15.67
CA ALA A 23 8.39 2.98 -15.30
C ALA A 23 9.68 3.53 -14.63
N ARG A 24 9.53 4.62 -13.86
CA ARG A 24 10.65 5.35 -13.25
C ARG A 24 11.10 4.82 -11.89
N TYR A 25 10.28 3.97 -11.28
CA TYR A 25 10.45 3.49 -9.91
C TYR A 25 10.48 1.97 -9.90
N ASP A 26 11.40 1.40 -9.13
CA ASP A 26 11.46 -0.06 -8.93
C ASP A 26 10.48 -0.51 -7.84
N LEU A 27 10.16 0.36 -6.85
CA LEU A 27 9.16 0.11 -5.82
C LEU A 27 8.35 1.37 -5.54
N VAL A 28 7.04 1.21 -5.40
CA VAL A 28 6.15 2.26 -4.92
C VAL A 28 5.31 1.73 -3.76
N LEU A 29 5.32 2.43 -2.64
CA LEU A 29 4.58 2.09 -1.44
C LEU A 29 3.56 3.19 -1.14
N TYR A 30 2.32 2.79 -0.93
CA TYR A 30 1.22 3.69 -0.60
C TYR A 30 0.40 3.08 0.54
N GLU A 31 -0.02 3.95 1.47
CA GLU A 31 -0.82 3.60 2.63
C GLU A 31 -2.16 4.33 2.56
N PHE A 32 -3.25 3.58 2.73
CA PHE A 32 -4.60 4.12 2.86
C PHE A 32 -5.05 4.00 4.32
N PHE A 33 -4.76 5.01 5.14
CA PHE A 33 -5.02 4.96 6.58
C PHE A 33 -6.49 5.21 6.96
N LEU A 34 -7.34 5.66 6.02
CA LEU A 34 -8.71 6.06 6.33
C LEU A 34 -9.60 4.87 6.74
N THR A 35 -9.26 3.64 6.34
CA THR A 35 -9.92 2.42 6.82
C THR A 35 -9.70 2.18 8.31
N ASP A 36 -8.53 2.51 8.85
CA ASP A 36 -8.29 2.42 10.28
C ASP A 36 -9.06 3.51 11.04
N LYS A 37 -9.01 4.74 10.52
CA LYS A 37 -9.72 5.88 11.10
C LYS A 37 -11.23 5.63 11.21
N CYS A 38 -11.87 5.16 10.14
CA CYS A 38 -13.32 4.92 10.16
C CYS A 38 -13.70 3.78 11.12
N GLY A 39 -12.83 2.79 11.29
CA GLY A 39 -12.99 1.73 12.26
C GLY A 39 -12.94 2.23 13.71
N HIS A 40 -11.95 3.06 14.03
CA HIS A 40 -11.86 3.73 15.34
C HIS A 40 -13.04 4.65 15.66
N ASP A 41 -13.60 5.30 14.64
CA ASP A 41 -14.77 6.15 14.77
C ASP A 41 -16.09 5.36 14.77
N GLN A 42 -16.04 4.05 14.44
CA GLN A 42 -17.21 3.18 14.23
C GLN A 42 -18.21 3.78 13.23
N ASP A 43 -17.70 4.50 12.24
CA ASP A 43 -18.48 5.28 11.30
C ASP A 43 -18.79 4.47 10.04
N TRP A 44 -20.03 3.98 9.96
CA TRP A 44 -20.51 3.18 8.83
C TRP A 44 -20.54 3.95 7.51
N GLU A 45 -20.82 5.25 7.52
CA GLU A 45 -20.85 6.04 6.30
C GLU A 45 -19.44 6.27 5.76
N MET A 46 -18.50 6.60 6.66
CA MET A 46 -17.10 6.74 6.29
C MET A 46 -16.48 5.41 5.84
N ALA A 47 -16.80 4.30 6.50
CA ALA A 47 -16.31 2.98 6.09
C ALA A 47 -16.80 2.59 4.70
N ARG A 48 -18.07 2.84 4.39
CA ARG A 48 -18.63 2.63 3.05
C ARG A 48 -17.89 3.46 2.01
N TRP A 49 -17.72 4.76 2.27
CA TRP A 49 -16.98 5.65 1.37
C TRP A 49 -15.54 5.15 1.17
N CYS A 50 -14.84 4.74 2.23
CA CYS A 50 -13.48 4.20 2.13
C CYS A 50 -13.41 2.98 1.20
N ILE A 51 -14.35 2.04 1.32
CA ILE A 51 -14.40 0.84 0.48
C ILE A 51 -14.64 1.22 -0.98
N GLU A 52 -15.63 2.08 -1.26
CA GLU A 52 -15.95 2.53 -2.62
C GLU A 52 -14.79 3.30 -3.26
N THR A 53 -14.06 4.10 -2.49
CA THR A 53 -12.84 4.81 -2.93
C THR A 53 -11.70 3.83 -3.22
N LEU A 54 -11.45 2.88 -2.33
CA LEU A 54 -10.42 1.86 -2.50
C LEU A 54 -10.67 0.97 -3.72
N GLU A 55 -11.92 0.55 -3.96
CA GLU A 55 -12.27 -0.24 -5.15
C GLU A 55 -11.94 0.51 -6.44
N GLN A 56 -12.35 1.78 -6.55
CA GLN A 56 -12.07 2.61 -7.73
C GLN A 56 -10.58 2.86 -7.91
N PHE A 57 -9.86 3.08 -6.80
CA PHE A 57 -8.42 3.26 -6.81
C PHE A 57 -7.68 2.01 -7.32
N LEU A 58 -8.02 0.84 -6.78
CA LEU A 58 -7.40 -0.43 -7.17
C LEU A 58 -7.71 -0.81 -8.62
N ASP A 59 -8.93 -0.56 -9.10
CA ASP A 59 -9.30 -0.80 -10.51
C ASP A 59 -8.54 0.13 -11.46
N GLY A 60 -8.35 1.40 -11.04
CA GLY A 60 -7.53 2.37 -11.75
C GLY A 60 -6.06 1.95 -11.83
N LEU A 61 -5.48 1.39 -10.77
CA LEU A 61 -4.11 0.85 -10.78
C LEU A 61 -4.01 -0.39 -11.66
N ARG A 62 -4.92 -1.34 -11.49
CA ARG A 62 -4.97 -2.57 -12.30
C ARG A 62 -5.01 -2.26 -13.79
N SER A 63 -5.74 -1.22 -14.19
CA SER A 63 -5.86 -0.80 -15.60
C SER A 63 -4.63 -0.11 -16.15
N ALA A 64 -3.80 0.51 -15.28
CA ALA A 64 -2.60 1.25 -15.67
C ALA A 64 -1.33 0.37 -15.69
N LEU A 65 -1.32 -0.73 -14.93
CA LEU A 65 -0.18 -1.63 -14.80
C LEU A 65 -0.07 -2.62 -15.96
N ASP A 66 1.17 -2.95 -16.35
CA ASP A 66 1.47 -4.05 -17.27
C ASP A 66 1.61 -5.36 -16.46
N PRO A 67 0.67 -6.32 -16.57
CA PRO A 67 0.69 -7.52 -15.74
C PRO A 67 1.85 -8.47 -16.04
N ASP A 68 2.55 -8.33 -17.17
CA ASP A 68 3.72 -9.15 -17.47
C ASP A 68 5.01 -8.58 -16.86
N ARG A 69 5.02 -7.27 -16.58
CA ARG A 69 6.19 -6.55 -16.07
C ARG A 69 6.05 -6.17 -14.60
N ASP A 70 4.86 -5.74 -14.19
CA ASP A 70 4.60 -5.07 -12.93
C ASP A 70 3.88 -6.01 -11.95
N LEU A 71 4.16 -5.84 -10.65
CA LEU A 71 3.49 -6.57 -9.57
C LEU A 71 2.74 -5.58 -8.68
N LEU A 72 1.44 -5.78 -8.52
CA LEU A 72 0.65 -5.12 -7.50
C LEU A 72 0.44 -6.07 -6.31
N LEU A 73 0.87 -5.63 -5.13
CA LEU A 73 0.54 -6.27 -3.86
C LEU A 73 -0.36 -5.31 -3.06
N VAL A 74 -1.47 -5.83 -2.54
CA VAL A 74 -2.38 -5.11 -1.66
C VAL A 74 -2.54 -5.93 -0.40
N THR A 75 -2.28 -5.31 0.75
CA THR A 75 -2.44 -5.95 2.04
C THR A 75 -2.92 -4.92 3.05
N SER A 76 -3.34 -5.40 4.23
CA SER A 76 -3.48 -4.57 5.42
C SER A 76 -2.49 -5.05 6.47
N ASP A 77 -2.13 -4.19 7.42
CA ASP A 77 -1.26 -4.50 8.56
C ASP A 77 -2.06 -5.04 9.76
N HIS A 78 -3.36 -4.74 9.85
CA HIS A 78 -4.28 -5.31 10.86
C HIS A 78 -5.76 -5.21 10.46
N GLY A 79 -6.64 -5.90 11.17
CA GLY A 79 -8.09 -5.70 11.05
C GLY A 79 -8.58 -4.48 11.84
N ASN A 80 -9.62 -3.83 11.37
CA ASN A 80 -10.37 -2.78 12.07
C ASN A 80 -11.79 -2.62 11.47
N SER A 81 -11.90 -1.97 10.30
CA SER A 81 -13.18 -1.55 9.71
C SER A 81 -14.10 -2.68 9.23
N GLU A 82 -13.63 -3.93 9.20
CA GLU A 82 -14.47 -5.09 8.90
C GLU A 82 -15.46 -5.42 10.03
N ASP A 83 -15.18 -4.97 11.26
CA ASP A 83 -16.09 -5.11 12.41
C ASP A 83 -16.22 -3.80 13.20
N LEU A 84 -17.09 -2.92 12.69
CA LEU A 84 -17.40 -1.64 13.34
C LEU A 84 -18.18 -1.78 14.66
N SER A 85 -18.49 -3.00 15.14
CA SER A 85 -19.03 -3.19 16.49
C SER A 85 -17.95 -3.06 17.57
N VAL A 86 -16.68 -3.17 17.19
CA VAL A 86 -15.50 -3.03 18.05
C VAL A 86 -14.77 -1.75 17.67
N LYS A 87 -14.39 -0.94 18.67
CA LYS A 87 -13.70 0.35 18.46
C LYS A 87 -12.19 0.20 18.19
N THR A 88 -11.61 -0.88 18.72
CA THR A 88 -10.17 -1.16 18.61
C THR A 88 -9.90 -2.12 17.46
N HIS A 89 -8.64 -2.30 17.11
CA HIS A 89 -8.23 -3.29 16.12
C HIS A 89 -8.76 -4.68 16.47
N THR A 90 -8.97 -5.49 15.44
CA THR A 90 -9.39 -6.88 15.56
C THR A 90 -8.18 -7.80 15.39
N ASN A 91 -8.37 -9.09 15.74
CA ASN A 91 -7.42 -10.15 15.41
C ASN A 91 -7.84 -10.91 14.15
N ASN A 92 -8.70 -10.34 13.31
CA ASN A 92 -9.07 -10.96 12.04
C ASN A 92 -7.84 -11.03 11.13
N ALA A 93 -7.74 -12.11 10.34
CA ALA A 93 -6.69 -12.22 9.35
C ALA A 93 -6.87 -11.16 8.26
N VAL A 94 -5.77 -10.51 7.89
CA VAL A 94 -5.73 -9.54 6.78
C VAL A 94 -5.50 -10.27 5.46
N PRO A 95 -6.15 -9.84 4.36
CA PRO A 95 -5.88 -10.42 3.05
C PRO A 95 -4.57 -9.87 2.48
N THR A 96 -3.88 -10.68 1.69
CA THR A 96 -2.87 -10.21 0.74
C THR A 96 -3.33 -10.59 -0.66
N PHE A 97 -3.63 -9.58 -1.49
CA PHE A 97 -3.96 -9.74 -2.89
C PHE A 97 -2.73 -9.47 -3.75
N ALA A 98 -2.57 -10.26 -4.82
CA ALA A 98 -1.49 -10.10 -5.77
C ALA A 98 -2.02 -10.10 -7.21
N PHE A 99 -1.51 -9.20 -8.05
CA PHE A 99 -1.87 -9.08 -9.46
C PHE A 99 -0.62 -8.79 -10.30
N GLY A 100 -0.51 -9.44 -11.47
CA GLY A 100 0.59 -9.25 -12.41
C GLY A 100 1.77 -10.20 -12.21
N ARG A 101 2.98 -9.71 -12.52
CA ARG A 101 4.23 -10.49 -12.52
C ARG A 101 4.47 -11.06 -11.12
N ASN A 102 4.83 -12.34 -11.00
CA ASN A 102 5.04 -13.02 -9.72
C ASN A 102 3.79 -13.20 -8.83
N ALA A 103 2.57 -12.86 -9.26
CA ALA A 103 1.38 -12.98 -8.40
C ALA A 103 1.13 -14.41 -7.87
N ALA A 104 1.32 -15.43 -8.71
CA ALA A 104 1.20 -16.83 -8.28
C ALA A 104 2.26 -17.22 -7.23
N ARG A 105 3.46 -16.64 -7.35
CA ARG A 105 4.56 -16.85 -6.38
C ARG A 105 4.25 -16.15 -5.07
N ALA A 106 3.75 -14.91 -5.12
CA ALA A 106 3.31 -14.16 -3.94
C ALA A 106 2.26 -14.95 -3.15
N ALA A 107 1.24 -15.49 -3.83
CA ALA A 107 0.20 -16.31 -3.21
C ALA A 107 0.73 -17.60 -2.57
N ALA A 108 1.85 -18.13 -3.06
CA ALA A 108 2.47 -19.35 -2.53
C ALA A 108 3.47 -19.11 -1.40
N GLU A 109 4.10 -17.93 -1.34
CA GLU A 109 5.18 -17.62 -0.38
C GLU A 109 4.76 -16.70 0.77
N ILE A 110 3.73 -15.85 0.58
CA ILE A 110 3.30 -14.89 1.61
C ILE A 110 2.19 -15.54 2.45
N HIS A 111 2.51 -15.80 3.71
CA HIS A 111 1.56 -16.37 4.68
C HIS A 111 1.31 -15.43 5.87
N SER A 112 2.15 -14.41 6.01
CA SER A 112 2.11 -13.43 7.08
C SER A 112 2.81 -12.14 6.64
N LEU A 113 2.61 -11.06 7.41
CA LEU A 113 3.20 -9.76 7.10
C LEU A 113 4.73 -9.76 7.13
N ILE A 114 5.35 -10.67 7.90
CA ILE A 114 6.82 -10.79 7.97
C ILE A 114 7.42 -11.39 6.70
N ASP A 115 6.61 -12.04 5.86
CA ASP A 115 7.07 -12.62 4.60
C ASP A 115 7.19 -11.55 3.49
N LEU A 116 6.46 -10.43 3.62
CA LEU A 116 6.40 -9.37 2.60
C LEU A 116 7.75 -8.74 2.28
N PRO A 117 8.57 -8.29 3.27
CA PRO A 117 9.84 -7.62 2.95
C PRO A 117 10.79 -8.52 2.15
N GLY A 118 10.96 -9.76 2.59
CA GLY A 118 11.82 -10.72 1.90
C GLY A 118 11.26 -11.09 0.51
N PHE A 119 9.95 -11.23 0.39
CA PHE A 119 9.32 -11.45 -0.91
C PHE A 119 9.57 -10.27 -1.87
N ILE A 120 9.40 -9.03 -1.41
CA ILE A 120 9.63 -7.82 -2.21
C ILE A 120 11.08 -7.77 -2.70
N TYR A 121 12.07 -8.02 -1.83
CA TYR A 121 13.47 -8.06 -2.24
C TYR A 121 13.72 -9.10 -3.33
N ARG A 122 13.22 -10.33 -3.15
CA ARG A 122 13.36 -11.39 -4.16
C ARG A 122 12.62 -11.07 -5.46
N ALA A 123 11.49 -10.38 -5.40
CA ALA A 123 10.73 -9.96 -6.58
C ALA A 123 11.44 -8.86 -7.37
N LEU A 124 12.19 -8.00 -6.67
CA LEU A 124 13.04 -6.96 -7.24
C LEU A 124 14.45 -7.44 -7.60
N GLU A 125 14.72 -8.74 -7.43
CA GLU A 125 16.05 -9.34 -7.66
C GLU A 125 17.15 -8.68 -6.80
N MET A 126 16.76 -8.16 -5.63
CA MET A 126 17.65 -7.60 -4.61
C MET A 126 18.16 -8.68 -3.64
N PRO A 127 19.37 -8.52 -3.06
CA PRO A 127 19.86 -9.40 -2.00
C PRO A 127 18.98 -9.30 -0.75
N ASP A 128 18.86 -10.40 0.00
CA ASP A 128 17.99 -10.51 1.20
C ASP A 128 18.46 -9.61 2.37
N GLU A 129 19.72 -9.15 2.37
CA GLU A 129 20.24 -8.17 3.33
C GLU A 129 20.32 -6.77 2.70
N PRO A 130 19.76 -5.72 3.34
CA PRO A 130 19.99 -4.35 2.91
C PRO A 130 21.50 -4.05 3.00
N PRO A 131 22.11 -3.38 2.00
CA PRO A 131 23.51 -2.99 2.09
C PRO A 131 23.78 -2.22 3.38
N GLU A 132 24.90 -2.51 4.06
CA GLU A 132 25.28 -1.93 5.37
C GLU A 132 25.11 -0.40 5.45
N GLU A 133 25.22 0.28 4.31
CA GLU A 133 25.07 1.73 4.16
C GLU A 133 23.68 2.28 4.55
N LEU A 134 22.60 1.50 4.47
CA LEU A 134 21.24 1.97 4.81
C LEU A 134 21.02 2.15 6.32
N HIS A 135 21.76 1.44 7.18
CA HIS A 135 21.66 1.60 8.64
C HIS A 135 22.05 3.01 9.13
N GLN A 136 22.83 3.76 8.34
CA GLN A 136 23.36 5.06 8.75
C GLN A 136 22.42 6.24 8.43
N ARG A 137 21.44 6.08 7.53
CA ARG A 137 20.56 7.20 7.07
C ARG A 137 19.26 7.33 7.86
N ALA A 138 18.78 6.27 8.52
CA ALA A 138 17.56 6.31 9.34
C ALA A 138 17.72 7.17 10.61
N SER A 139 18.94 7.39 11.08
CA SER A 139 19.24 8.12 12.31
C SER A 139 19.27 9.65 12.17
N SER A 140 19.11 10.21 10.96
CA SER A 140 19.34 11.64 10.71
C SER A 140 18.22 12.39 9.98
N ALA A 141 17.08 11.78 9.66
CA ALA A 141 16.01 12.44 8.91
C ALA A 141 14.84 12.83 9.83
N SER A 142 14.68 14.12 10.13
CA SER A 142 13.40 14.65 10.61
C SER A 142 12.50 14.92 9.39
N ALA A 143 11.44 14.15 9.21
CA ALA A 143 10.51 14.33 8.09
C ALA A 143 9.44 15.41 8.41
N PRO A 144 9.11 16.32 7.48
CA PRO A 144 7.94 17.19 7.61
C PRO A 144 6.65 16.44 7.26
N HIS A 145 5.55 16.78 7.95
CA HIS A 145 4.20 16.26 7.69
C HIS A 145 3.70 16.64 6.29
N LEU A 146 3.66 15.68 5.38
CA LEU A 146 2.85 15.63 4.15
C LEU A 146 2.23 14.23 4.06
N PRO A 147 1.07 14.01 3.40
CA PRO A 147 0.46 12.68 3.32
C PRO A 147 1.43 11.72 2.64
N ALA A 148 1.64 10.57 3.27
CA ALA A 148 2.85 9.78 3.13
C ALA A 148 2.89 8.96 1.83
N LEU A 149 3.29 9.60 0.73
CA LEU A 149 3.88 8.90 -0.43
C LEU A 149 5.37 8.69 -0.13
N SER A 150 5.73 7.50 0.37
CA SER A 150 7.15 7.16 0.62
C SER A 150 7.77 6.60 -0.67
N LEU A 151 8.30 7.49 -1.51
CA LEU A 151 8.97 7.12 -2.77
C LEU A 151 10.41 6.65 -2.47
N LEU A 152 10.72 5.38 -2.76
CA LEU A 152 12.06 4.82 -2.60
C LEU A 152 12.61 4.40 -3.97
N HIS A 153 13.72 5.06 -4.36
CA HIS A 153 14.56 4.84 -5.55
C HIS A 153 13.97 5.24 -6.92
N SER A 154 14.65 6.19 -7.56
CA SER A 154 14.50 6.55 -8.98
C SER A 154 15.65 5.97 -9.79
N ARG A 155 15.39 5.45 -10.99
CA ARG A 155 16.46 5.15 -11.95
C ARG A 155 17.09 6.45 -12.47
N GLN A 156 18.42 6.52 -12.52
CA GLN A 156 19.15 7.49 -13.36
C GLN A 156 19.15 7.04 -14.82
#